data_AF-A0A3P7ECR6-F1
#
_entry.id   AF-A0A3P7ECR6-F1
#
_cell.length_a   1.000
_cell.length_b   1.000
_cell.length_c   1.000
_cell.angle_alpha   90.00
_cell.angle_beta   90.00
_cell.angle_gamma   90.00
#
_symmetry.space_group_name_H-M   'P 1'
#
loop_
_entity.id
_entity.type
_entity.pdbx_description
1 polymer ?
#
loop_
_entity_poly.entity_id
_entity_poly.type
_entity_poly.pdbx_seq_one_letter_code
_entity_poly.pdbx_strand_id
1 'polypeptide(L)'
;MIPFMDLSDPPLQINITNATISEFIPPNLKMEPKSPHGIHIKAINGSFKLHTLFTTFLPLIFKTVTVTGEADVNASNFIVKLEMDVLAENFHPLIKLRNCAVNIKNINVVYHSNSNLLDILSTMKSSISQIVVRKINIEFCKRMNQTMIANVNDMILRIPQYSKLPGNLYINYEFQV
;
A
#
# COMPACT_ATOMS: atom_id res chain seq x y z
N MET A 1 8.34 22.99 -36.18
CA MET A 1 8.01 23.28 -34.77
C MET A 1 6.50 23.23 -34.66
N ILE A 2 5.95 22.12 -34.14
CA ILE A 2 4.50 21.99 -33.95
C ILE A 2 4.17 22.77 -32.67
N PRO A 3 3.28 23.78 -32.70
CA PRO A 3 2.96 24.52 -31.49
C PRO A 3 2.19 23.57 -30.58
N PHE A 4 2.78 23.24 -29.43
CA PHE A 4 2.03 22.67 -28.33
C PHE A 4 1.03 23.74 -27.91
N MET A 5 -0.25 23.39 -27.85
CA MET A 5 -1.22 24.25 -27.18
C MET A 5 -0.76 24.36 -25.72
N ASP A 6 -0.60 25.60 -25.26
CA ASP A 6 -0.50 25.96 -23.85
C ASP A 6 -1.90 25.77 -23.25
N LEU A 7 -2.36 24.52 -23.21
CA LEU A 7 -3.57 24.16 -22.52
C LEU A 7 -3.19 24.08 -21.05
N SER A 8 -3.92 24.87 -20.27
CA SER A 8 -4.16 24.62 -18.86
C SER A 8 -4.87 23.25 -18.76
N ASP A 9 -4.13 22.18 -19.03
CA ASP A 9 -4.68 20.91 -19.46
C ASP A 9 -5.26 20.20 -18.22
N PRO A 10 -6.52 19.70 -18.28
CA PRO A 10 -7.00 18.78 -17.28
C PRO A 10 -6.00 17.62 -17.19
N PRO A 11 -5.75 17.07 -15.98
CA PRO A 11 -4.67 16.11 -15.77
C PRO A 11 -4.77 14.99 -16.81
N LEU A 12 -3.73 14.88 -17.65
CA LEU A 12 -3.59 13.86 -18.68
C LEU A 12 -3.97 12.50 -18.10
N GLN A 13 -5.02 11.87 -18.64
CA GLN A 13 -5.45 10.57 -18.16
C GLN A 13 -4.38 9.54 -18.52
N ILE A 14 -3.85 8.86 -17.51
CA ILE A 14 -2.88 7.78 -17.64
C ILE A 14 -3.51 6.51 -17.11
N ASN A 15 -3.59 5.50 -17.99
CA ASN A 15 -3.95 4.15 -17.61
C ASN A 15 -2.68 3.34 -17.42
N ILE A 16 -2.56 2.70 -16.25
CA ILE A 16 -1.44 1.84 -15.88
C ILE A 16 -1.93 0.39 -15.91
N THR A 17 -1.23 -0.47 -16.63
CA THR A 17 -1.55 -1.90 -16.79
C THR A 17 -0.31 -2.77 -16.61
N ASN A 18 -0.53 -4.06 -16.32
CA ASN A 18 0.55 -5.05 -16.13
C ASN A 18 1.60 -4.66 -15.08
N ALA A 19 1.15 -3.94 -14.05
CA ALA A 19 1.98 -3.51 -12.94
C ALA A 19 2.50 -4.73 -12.14
N THR A 20 3.82 -4.94 -12.18
CA THR A 20 4.49 -6.08 -11.54
C THR A 20 5.61 -5.60 -10.62
N ILE A 21 5.55 -5.99 -9.35
CA ILE A 21 6.61 -5.67 -8.37
C ILE A 21 7.74 -6.69 -8.56
N SER A 22 8.89 -6.22 -9.04
CA SER A 22 10.07 -7.07 -9.29
C SER A 22 10.93 -7.27 -8.05
N GLU A 23 10.97 -6.26 -7.17
CA GLU A 23 11.69 -6.30 -5.90
C GLU A 23 10.88 -5.63 -4.81
N PHE A 24 10.85 -6.19 -3.61
CA PHE A 24 10.21 -5.62 -2.44
C PHE A 24 11.07 -5.85 -1.20
N ILE A 25 11.42 -4.76 -0.51
CA ILE A 25 12.08 -4.80 0.79
C ILE A 25 11.08 -4.30 1.83
N PRO A 26 10.66 -5.16 2.79
CA PRO A 26 9.69 -4.76 3.80
C PRO A 26 10.27 -3.67 4.72
N PRO A 27 9.44 -2.73 5.20
CA PRO A 27 9.88 -1.72 6.15
C PRO A 27 10.20 -2.35 7.52
N ASN A 28 11.22 -1.78 8.18
CA ASN A 28 11.58 -2.12 9.55
C ASN A 28 10.46 -1.71 10.51
N LEU A 29 9.95 -2.65 11.27
CA LEU A 29 8.73 -2.51 12.05
C LEU A 29 9.05 -2.20 13.52
N LYS A 30 8.41 -1.16 14.07
CA LYS A 30 8.38 -0.87 15.51
C LYS A 30 6.95 -0.93 16.01
N MET A 31 6.73 -1.68 17.08
CA MET A 31 5.44 -1.80 17.74
C MET A 31 5.49 -1.07 19.08
N GLU A 32 4.44 -0.31 19.37
CA GLU A 32 4.26 0.42 20.63
C GLU A 32 2.83 0.18 21.14
N PRO A 33 2.63 -0.03 22.44
CA PRO A 33 1.29 -0.16 23.01
C PRO A 33 0.52 1.16 22.84
N LYS A 34 -0.78 1.05 22.52
CA LYS A 34 -1.74 2.17 22.45
C LYS A 34 -2.74 2.02 23.59
N SER A 35 -2.85 3.05 24.44
CA SER A 35 -3.86 3.09 25.49
C SER A 35 -5.26 3.37 24.92
N PRO A 36 -6.34 2.77 25.47
CA PRO A 36 -6.34 1.81 26.58
C PRO A 36 -6.02 0.37 26.15
N HIS A 37 -6.49 -0.05 24.96
CA HIS A 37 -6.31 -1.43 24.47
C HIS A 37 -6.05 -1.45 22.96
N GLY A 38 -4.79 -1.29 22.59
CA GLY A 38 -4.40 -1.29 21.18
C GLY A 38 -2.90 -1.34 20.97
N ILE A 39 -2.52 -1.33 19.69
CA ILE A 39 -1.14 -1.38 19.24
C ILE A 39 -0.98 -0.34 18.12
N HIS A 40 0.02 0.52 18.27
CA HIS A 40 0.54 1.34 17.19
C HIS A 40 1.72 0.63 16.55
N ILE A 41 1.70 0.50 15.22
CA ILE A 41 2.83 0.05 14.44
C ILE A 41 3.31 1.20 13.56
N LYS A 42 4.60 1.49 13.66
CA LYS A 42 5.30 2.35 12.72
C LYS A 42 6.37 1.53 12.03
N ALA A 43 6.23 1.35 10.72
CA ALA A 43 7.27 0.71 9.91
C ALA A 43 7.93 1.74 9.00
N ILE A 44 9.26 1.72 8.91
CA ILE A 44 10.06 2.68 8.15
C ILE A 44 11.06 1.99 7.23
N ASN A 45 11.56 2.71 6.22
CA ASN A 45 12.65 2.26 5.34
C ASN A 45 12.32 1.06 4.44
N GLY A 46 11.04 0.87 4.08
CA GLY A 46 10.67 -0.08 3.02
C GLY A 46 10.97 0.46 1.63
N SER A 47 11.07 -0.43 0.64
CA SER A 47 11.23 -0.08 -0.78
C SER A 47 10.60 -1.11 -1.71
N PHE A 48 10.32 -0.70 -2.94
CA PHE A 48 9.95 -1.61 -4.03
C PHE A 48 10.47 -1.10 -5.37
N LYS A 49 10.62 -2.02 -6.31
CA LYS A 49 10.73 -1.75 -7.75
C LYS A 49 9.50 -2.31 -8.45
N LEU A 50 8.89 -1.49 -9.30
CA LEU A 50 7.69 -1.82 -10.05
C LEU A 50 7.97 -1.59 -11.53
N HIS A 51 7.67 -2.59 -12.36
CA HIS A 51 7.61 -2.43 -13.80
C HIS A 51 6.15 -2.35 -14.22
N THR A 52 5.81 -1.48 -15.19
CA THR A 52 4.44 -1.34 -15.67
C THR A 52 4.36 -0.86 -17.11
N LEU A 53 3.25 -1.18 -17.77
CA LEU A 53 2.86 -0.55 -19.02
C LEU A 53 1.96 0.65 -18.73
N PHE A 54 2.04 1.66 -19.60
CA PHE A 54 1.14 2.81 -19.53
C PHE A 54 0.55 3.15 -20.90
N THR A 55 -0.62 3.76 -20.87
CA THR A 55 -1.28 4.36 -22.04
C THR A 55 -1.85 5.70 -21.64
N THR A 56 -1.66 6.70 -22.48
CA THR A 56 -2.20 8.05 -22.29
C THR A 56 -2.64 8.66 -23.61
N PHE A 57 -3.52 9.64 -23.54
CA PHE A 57 -4.14 10.27 -24.69
C PHE A 57 -3.75 11.74 -24.72
N LEU A 58 -2.94 12.11 -25.71
CA LEU A 58 -2.46 13.47 -25.87
C LEU A 58 -3.35 14.21 -26.87
N PRO A 59 -4.13 15.22 -26.44
CA PRO A 59 -4.84 16.07 -27.37
C PRO A 59 -3.83 16.98 -28.10
N LEU A 60 -3.59 16.72 -29.38
CA LEU A 60 -2.97 17.69 -30.28
C LEU A 60 -4.07 18.54 -30.93
N ILE A 61 -3.70 19.73 -31.41
CA ILE A 61 -4.60 20.74 -31.99
C ILE A 61 -5.65 20.15 -32.95
N PHE A 62 -5.31 19.11 -33.70
CA PHE A 62 -6.20 18.52 -34.70
C PHE A 62 -6.56 17.05 -34.46
N LYS A 63 -5.90 16.35 -33.52
CA LYS A 63 -6.09 14.91 -33.26
C LYS A 63 -5.64 14.52 -31.86
N THR A 64 -6.33 13.56 -31.26
CA THR A 64 -5.81 12.87 -30.06
C THR A 64 -4.83 11.78 -30.50
N VAL A 65 -3.63 11.78 -29.92
CA VAL A 65 -2.61 10.75 -30.15
C VAL A 65 -2.55 9.84 -28.94
N THR A 66 -2.65 8.54 -29.18
CA THR A 66 -2.43 7.54 -28.14
C THR A 66 -0.93 7.31 -27.99
N VAL A 67 -0.41 7.50 -26.78
CA VAL A 67 0.98 7.21 -26.43
C VAL A 67 0.98 6.01 -25.50
N THR A 68 1.74 4.99 -25.90
CA THR A 68 1.95 3.77 -25.12
C THR A 68 3.43 3.59 -24.84
N GLY A 69 3.76 3.03 -23.68
CA GLY A 69 5.14 2.71 -23.34
C GLY A 69 5.23 1.93 -22.04
N GLU A 70 6.46 1.78 -21.56
CA GLU A 70 6.76 1.08 -20.32
C GLU A 70 7.39 2.05 -19.31
N ALA A 71 7.20 1.79 -18.03
CA ALA A 71 7.81 2.58 -16.97
C ALA A 71 8.31 1.70 -15.84
N ASP A 72 9.52 1.99 -15.38
CA ASP A 72 10.07 1.47 -14.14
C ASP A 72 9.91 2.51 -13.04
N VAL A 73 9.37 2.07 -11.92
CA VAL A 73 9.14 2.90 -10.73
C VAL A 73 9.96 2.34 -9.58
N ASN A 74 10.91 3.14 -9.11
CA ASN A 74 11.72 2.86 -7.94
C ASN A 74 11.19 3.69 -6.77
N ALA A 75 10.64 3.02 -5.77
CA ALA A 75 10.05 3.65 -4.60
C ALA A 75 10.84 3.25 -3.35
N SER A 76 11.20 4.21 -2.51
CA SER A 76 11.94 3.96 -1.28
C SER A 76 11.47 4.84 -0.12
N ASN A 77 11.95 4.50 1.07
CA ASN A 77 11.63 5.20 2.32
C ASN A 77 10.14 5.19 2.63
N PHE A 78 9.56 3.98 2.64
CA PHE A 78 8.16 3.79 3.03
C PHE A 78 7.99 4.08 4.50
N ILE A 79 6.90 4.75 4.82
CA ILE A 79 6.45 5.00 6.17
C ILE A 79 5.04 4.41 6.25
N VAL A 80 4.94 3.28 6.93
CA VAL A 80 3.68 2.62 7.21
C VAL A 80 3.29 2.97 8.64
N LYS A 81 2.04 3.39 8.82
CA LYS A 81 1.41 3.58 10.12
C LYS A 81 0.19 2.68 10.18
N LEU A 82 0.14 1.82 11.19
CA LEU A 82 -1.02 0.99 11.50
C LEU A 82 -1.45 1.31 12.92
N GLU A 83 -2.76 1.43 13.10
CA GLU A 83 -3.36 1.44 14.43
C GLU A 83 -4.32 0.28 14.51
N MET A 84 -4.12 -0.54 15.53
CA MET A 84 -4.98 -1.66 15.83
C MET A 84 -5.56 -1.50 17.22
N ASP A 85 -6.80 -1.90 17.38
CA ASP A 85 -7.44 -2.02 18.68
C ASP A 85 -7.47 -3.52 19.05
N VAL A 86 -7.32 -3.81 20.34
CA VAL A 86 -7.51 -5.16 20.90
C VAL A 86 -8.89 -5.19 21.52
N LEU A 87 -9.72 -6.12 21.04
CA LEU A 87 -11.10 -6.32 21.45
C LEU A 87 -11.23 -7.68 22.14
N ALA A 88 -12.34 -7.90 22.84
CA ALA A 88 -12.76 -9.23 23.28
C ALA A 88 -14.01 -9.66 22.50
N GLU A 89 -13.97 -10.85 21.91
CA GLU A 89 -15.14 -11.49 21.28
C GLU A 89 -15.18 -12.96 21.70
N ASN A 90 -16.32 -13.42 22.21
CA ASN A 90 -16.48 -14.75 22.79
C ASN A 90 -15.35 -15.11 23.78
N PHE A 91 -14.92 -14.13 24.58
CA PHE A 91 -13.83 -14.24 25.56
C PHE A 91 -12.44 -14.56 24.98
N HIS A 92 -12.25 -14.40 23.67
CA HIS A 92 -10.93 -14.40 23.04
C HIS A 92 -10.50 -12.96 22.71
N PRO A 93 -9.19 -12.65 22.80
CA PRO A 93 -8.68 -11.41 22.23
C PRO A 93 -8.83 -11.44 20.71
N LEU A 94 -9.19 -10.30 20.13
CA LEU A 94 -9.17 -10.09 18.69
C LEU A 94 -8.49 -8.77 18.36
N ILE A 95 -7.64 -8.78 17.35
CA ILE A 95 -6.99 -7.59 16.83
C ILE A 95 -7.82 -7.08 15.65
N LYS A 96 -8.14 -5.79 15.67
CA LYS A 96 -8.84 -5.12 14.57
C LYS A 96 -8.01 -3.96 14.05
N LEU A 97 -7.74 -3.95 12.75
CA LEU A 97 -7.10 -2.82 12.09
C LEU A 97 -8.09 -1.65 11.99
N ARG A 98 -7.77 -0.54 12.66
CA ARG A 98 -8.59 0.67 12.66
C ARG A 98 -8.13 1.67 11.61
N ASN A 99 -6.83 1.97 11.63
CA ASN A 99 -6.21 2.90 10.69
C ASN A 99 -5.03 2.21 10.01
N CYS A 100 -4.90 2.43 8.71
CA CYS A 100 -3.74 2.03 7.94
C CYS A 100 -3.42 3.13 6.93
N ALA A 101 -2.16 3.56 6.94
CA ALA A 101 -1.65 4.53 6.00
C ALA A 101 -0.24 4.16 5.58
N VAL A 102 0.00 4.23 4.28
CA VAL A 102 1.31 4.08 3.65
C VAL A 102 1.67 5.39 2.98
N ASN A 103 2.83 5.92 3.33
CA ASN A 103 3.44 7.06 2.65
C ASN A 103 4.78 6.65 2.06
N ILE A 104 5.10 7.19 0.89
CA ILE A 104 6.32 6.92 0.14
C ILE A 104 6.98 8.27 -0.10
N LYS A 105 8.15 8.49 0.50
CA LYS A 105 8.85 9.77 0.37
C LYS A 105 9.58 9.91 -0.95
N ASN A 106 10.19 8.83 -1.43
CA ASN A 106 11.05 8.87 -2.59
C ASN A 106 10.45 7.97 -3.67
N ILE A 107 10.11 8.57 -4.80
CA ILE A 107 9.61 7.86 -5.97
C ILE A 107 10.30 8.42 -7.21
N ASN A 108 10.88 7.51 -8.00
CA ASN A 108 11.50 7.85 -9.27
C ASN A 108 10.84 7.01 -10.36
N VAL A 109 10.51 7.66 -11.47
CA VAL A 109 9.87 7.04 -12.63
C VAL A 109 10.78 7.21 -13.84
N VAL A 110 11.14 6.09 -14.46
CA VAL A 110 11.94 6.01 -15.69
C VAL A 110 11.04 5.48 -16.79
N TYR A 111 10.92 6.22 -17.88
CA TYR A 111 10.12 5.82 -19.05
C TYR A 111 10.98 5.15 -20.09
N HIS A 112 10.45 4.07 -20.66
CA HIS A 112 10.98 3.42 -21.84
C HIS A 112 9.98 3.64 -22.97
N SER A 113 10.30 4.57 -23.87
CA SER A 113 9.49 4.86 -25.04
C SER A 113 10.38 5.14 -26.24
N ASN A 114 9.98 4.63 -27.39
CA ASN A 114 10.63 4.92 -28.67
C ASN A 114 10.20 6.28 -29.24
N SER A 115 9.33 7.02 -28.55
CA SER A 115 8.79 8.29 -29.03
C SER A 115 9.67 9.47 -28.63
N ASN A 116 9.87 10.42 -29.57
CA ASN A 116 10.50 11.71 -29.30
C ASN A 116 9.67 12.61 -28.37
N LEU A 117 8.58 12.11 -27.78
CA LEU A 117 7.70 12.81 -26.84
C LEU A 117 8.20 12.70 -25.39
N LEU A 118 9.49 12.44 -25.18
CA LEU A 118 10.12 12.29 -23.86
C LEU A 118 9.85 13.48 -22.94
N ASP A 119 9.78 14.70 -23.48
CA ASP A 119 9.50 15.90 -22.70
C ASP A 119 8.10 15.86 -22.05
N ILE A 120 7.10 15.37 -22.78
CA ILE A 120 5.74 15.19 -22.26
C ILE A 120 5.69 14.04 -21.25
N LEU A 121 6.44 12.96 -21.51
CA LEU A 121 6.56 11.85 -20.57
C LEU A 121 7.16 12.32 -19.23
N SER A 122 8.10 13.28 -19.27
CA SER A 122 8.67 13.86 -18.05
C SER A 122 7.60 14.54 -17.17
N THR A 123 6.62 15.21 -17.77
CA THR A 123 5.51 15.87 -17.07
C THR A 123 4.57 14.84 -16.42
N MET A 124 4.48 13.63 -16.99
CA MET A 124 3.66 12.54 -16.50
C MET A 124 4.23 11.83 -15.26
N LYS A 125 5.50 12.09 -14.88
CA LYS A 125 6.15 11.46 -13.72
C LYS A 125 5.33 11.62 -12.44
N SER A 126 4.79 12.82 -12.23
CA SER A 126 3.96 13.14 -11.06
C SER A 126 2.68 12.29 -11.04
N SER A 127 1.98 12.19 -12.18
CA SER A 127 0.74 11.41 -12.29
C SER A 127 0.97 9.92 -12.03
N ILE A 128 1.99 9.31 -12.65
CA ILE A 128 2.31 7.89 -12.38
C ILE A 128 2.68 7.70 -10.92
N SER A 129 3.51 8.59 -10.37
CA SER A 129 3.92 8.52 -8.97
C SER A 129 2.70 8.53 -8.02
N GLN A 130 1.77 9.44 -8.24
CA GLN A 130 0.54 9.54 -7.43
C GLN A 130 -0.35 8.30 -7.57
N ILE A 131 -0.54 7.80 -8.80
CA ILE A 131 -1.33 6.59 -9.05
C ILE A 131 -0.70 5.39 -8.33
N VAL A 132 0.62 5.21 -8.47
CA VAL A 132 1.36 4.12 -7.82
C VAL A 132 1.25 4.22 -6.30
N VAL A 133 1.52 5.39 -5.71
CA VAL A 133 1.44 5.59 -4.25
C VAL A 133 0.03 5.27 -3.74
N ARG A 134 -1.01 5.78 -4.42
CA ARG A 134 -2.40 5.54 -4.05
C ARG A 134 -2.75 4.05 -4.14
N LYS A 135 -2.35 3.38 -5.21
CA LYS A 135 -2.65 1.96 -5.43
C LYS A 135 -1.91 1.08 -4.43
N ILE A 136 -0.64 1.37 -4.15
CA ILE A 136 0.14 0.67 -3.12
C ILE A 136 -0.49 0.87 -1.75
N ASN A 137 -0.88 2.09 -1.38
CA ASN A 137 -1.54 2.34 -0.09
C ASN A 137 -2.81 1.48 0.07
N ILE A 138 -3.68 1.45 -0.96
CA ILE A 138 -4.91 0.65 -0.94
C ILE A 138 -4.61 -0.84 -0.83
N GLU A 139 -3.77 -1.38 -1.73
CA GLU A 139 -3.50 -2.82 -1.76
C GLU A 139 -2.72 -3.31 -0.54
N PHE A 140 -1.78 -2.51 -0.05
CA PHE A 140 -1.04 -2.82 1.18
C PHE A 140 -1.99 -2.90 2.37
N CYS A 141 -2.80 -1.87 2.60
CA CYS A 141 -3.73 -1.85 3.73
C CYS A 141 -4.78 -2.97 3.64
N LYS A 142 -5.26 -3.27 2.43
CA LYS A 142 -6.13 -4.41 2.19
C LYS A 142 -5.47 -5.74 2.57
N ARG A 143 -4.24 -5.99 2.09
CA ARG A 143 -3.49 -7.22 2.41
C ARG A 143 -3.15 -7.34 3.90
N MET A 144 -2.80 -6.23 4.54
CA MET A 144 -2.59 -6.21 5.99
C MET A 144 -3.82 -6.69 6.75
N ASN A 145 -5.00 -6.14 6.43
CA ASN A 145 -6.24 -6.51 7.10
C ASN A 145 -6.66 -7.96 6.78
N GLN A 146 -6.68 -8.32 5.49
CA GLN A 146 -7.23 -9.60 5.04
C GLN A 146 -6.32 -10.80 5.29
N THR A 147 -5.01 -10.59 5.34
CA THR A 147 -4.03 -11.69 5.45
C THR A 147 -3.32 -11.63 6.79
N MET A 148 -2.63 -10.53 7.09
CA MET A 148 -1.82 -10.49 8.30
C MET A 148 -2.68 -10.51 9.57
N ILE A 149 -3.67 -9.62 9.69
CA ILE A 149 -4.52 -9.55 10.88
C ILE A 149 -5.41 -10.79 11.00
N ALA A 150 -5.93 -11.29 9.88
CA ALA A 150 -6.68 -12.55 9.88
C ALA A 150 -5.85 -13.73 10.41
N ASN A 151 -4.59 -13.86 9.96
CA ASN A 151 -3.69 -14.91 10.45
C ASN A 151 -3.35 -14.74 11.93
N VAL A 152 -3.13 -13.51 12.39
CA VAL A 152 -2.86 -13.24 13.81
C VAL A 152 -4.07 -13.59 14.66
N ASN A 153 -5.27 -13.22 14.23
CA ASN A 153 -6.50 -13.57 14.95
C ASN A 153 -6.73 -15.09 14.97
N ASP A 154 -6.49 -15.80 13.87
CA ASP A 154 -6.55 -17.27 13.84
C ASP A 154 -5.57 -17.92 14.83
N MET A 155 -4.36 -17.35 14.97
CA MET A 155 -3.40 -17.80 15.98
C MET A 155 -3.89 -17.52 17.41
N ILE A 156 -4.47 -16.34 17.66
CA ILE A 156 -4.98 -15.96 18.99
C ILE A 156 -6.18 -16.82 19.39
N LEU A 157 -7.09 -17.14 18.47
CA LEU A 157 -8.26 -17.99 18.73
C LEU A 157 -7.88 -19.41 19.15
N ARG A 158 -6.67 -19.87 18.82
CA ARG A 158 -6.16 -21.18 19.26
C ARG A 158 -5.63 -21.17 20.70
N ILE A 159 -5.51 -20.01 21.32
CA ILE A 159 -5.12 -19.91 22.73
C ILE A 159 -6.28 -20.44 23.58
N PRO A 160 -6.05 -21.48 24.41
CA PRO A 160 -7.11 -22.08 25.21
C PRO A 160 -7.67 -21.09 26.23
N GLN A 161 -9.00 -21.07 26.35
CA GLN A 161 -9.71 -20.23 27.33
C GLN A 161 -9.72 -20.83 28.73
N TYR A 162 -9.42 -22.12 28.86
CA TYR A 162 -9.29 -22.77 30.15
C TYR A 162 -8.25 -23.88 30.08
N SER A 163 -7.61 -24.15 31.22
CA SER A 163 -6.78 -25.33 31.42
C SER A 163 -7.40 -26.20 32.50
N LYS A 164 -7.67 -27.47 32.18
CA LYS A 164 -8.14 -28.44 33.15
C LYS A 164 -6.99 -28.81 34.10
N LEU A 165 -7.25 -28.75 35.40
CA LEU A 165 -6.33 -29.18 36.44
C LEU A 165 -6.71 -30.59 36.93
N PRO A 166 -5.83 -31.27 37.70
CA PRO A 166 -6.18 -32.54 38.33
C PRO A 166 -7.48 -32.44 39.16
N GLY A 167 -8.34 -33.45 39.02
CA GLY A 167 -9.68 -33.47 39.63
C GLY A 167 -10.74 -32.76 38.77
N ASN A 168 -11.68 -32.07 39.42
CA ASN A 168 -12.75 -31.30 38.79
C ASN A 168 -12.46 -29.78 38.77
N LEU A 169 -11.18 -29.39 38.84
CA LEU A 169 -10.74 -28.00 38.84
C LEU A 169 -10.34 -27.56 37.43
N TYR A 170 -10.54 -26.27 37.12
CA TYR A 170 -10.06 -25.64 35.90
C TYR A 170 -9.60 -24.21 36.20
N ILE A 171 -8.60 -23.73 35.45
CA ILE A 171 -8.21 -22.31 35.43
C ILE A 171 -8.88 -21.69 34.21
N ASN A 172 -9.64 -20.61 34.42
CA ASN A 172 -10.25 -19.81 33.37
C ASN A 172 -9.31 -18.66 32.97
N TYR A 173 -8.98 -18.56 31.68
CA TYR A 173 -8.16 -17.52 31.04
C TYR A 173 -8.98 -16.69 30.04
N GLU A 174 -10.31 -16.69 30.17
CA GLU A 174 -11.20 -15.82 29.41
C GLU A 174 -10.71 -14.37 29.44
N PHE A 175 -10.53 -13.81 28.25
CA PHE A 175 -10.02 -12.46 28.08
C PHE A 175 -11.15 -11.45 28.22
N GLN A 176 -10.96 -10.44 29.09
CA GLN A 176 -11.90 -9.35 29.33
C GLN A 176 -11.15 -8.01 29.19
N VAL A 177 -11.78 -7.04 28.51
CA VAL A 177 -11.24 -5.70 28.20
C VAL A 177 -12.10 -4.63 28.86
#